data_AF-A0A1B8HNG9-F1
#
_entry.id   AF-A0A1B8HNG9-F1
#
_cell.length_a   1.000
_cell.length_b   1.000
_cell.length_c   1.000
_cell.angle_alpha   90.00
_cell.angle_beta   90.00
_cell.angle_gamma   90.00
#
_symmetry.space_group_name_H-M   'P 1'
#
loop_
_entity.id
_entity.type
_entity.pdbx_description
1 polymer ?
#
loop_
_entity_poly.entity_id
_entity_poly.type
_entity_poly.pdbx_seq_one_letter_code
_entity_poly.pdbx_strand_id
1 'polypeptide(L)'
;MKPAKNLNSSRNDVRQLITHFSLKEHYAQIALAQLHRCYRQEQENKDQLLLLISGLEQQIHDFECRGLLSYTELNELRRKQAIYRKQILDVRVRVDESSVQLSQILDEIEESNKAINSLKKKIIKFEEYNKK
;
A
#
# COMPACT_ATOMS: atom_id res chain seq x y z
N MET A 1 -35.11 40.54 6.04
CA MET A 1 -34.55 39.54 6.98
C MET A 1 -34.35 38.18 6.28
N LYS A 2 -33.17 37.91 5.71
CA LYS A 2 -32.74 36.58 5.20
C LYS A 2 -31.23 36.22 5.35
N PRO A 3 -30.27 37.09 5.77
CA PRO A 3 -28.84 36.77 5.68
C PRO A 3 -28.39 35.66 6.64
N ALA A 4 -28.94 35.60 7.86
CA ALA A 4 -28.55 34.61 8.86
C ALA A 4 -28.90 33.16 8.46
N LYS A 5 -30.02 32.95 7.75
CA LYS A 5 -30.43 31.61 7.29
C LYS A 5 -29.52 31.09 6.17
N ASN A 6 -29.01 32.00 5.32
CA ASN A 6 -28.08 31.67 4.23
C ASN A 6 -26.67 31.37 4.76
N LEU A 7 -26.20 32.14 5.76
CA LEU A 7 -24.93 31.90 6.45
C LEU A 7 -24.92 30.55 7.21
N ASN A 8 -26.03 30.21 7.87
CA ASN A 8 -26.16 28.93 8.57
C ASN A 8 -26.21 27.73 7.60
N SER A 9 -26.87 27.87 6.44
CA SER A 9 -26.84 26.85 5.37
C SER A 9 -25.41 26.64 4.86
N SER A 10 -24.73 27.74 4.49
CA SER A 10 -23.36 27.67 3.98
C SER A 10 -22.37 27.08 4.99
N ARG A 11 -22.52 27.40 6.29
CA ARG A 11 -21.71 26.80 7.35
C ARG A 11 -21.96 25.30 7.49
N ASN A 12 -23.20 24.84 7.33
CA ASN A 12 -23.54 23.43 7.38
C ASN A 12 -22.91 22.68 6.21
N ASP A 13 -22.95 23.26 5.01
CA ASP A 13 -22.33 22.68 3.81
C ASP A 13 -20.81 22.54 3.98
N VAL A 14 -20.13 23.57 4.53
CA VAL A 14 -18.69 23.49 4.83
C VAL A 14 -18.39 22.40 5.87
N ARG A 15 -19.24 22.23 6.90
CA ARG A 15 -19.08 21.16 7.89
C ARG A 15 -19.27 19.78 7.25
N GLN A 16 -20.26 19.62 6.38
CA GLN A 16 -20.46 18.36 5.64
C GLN A 16 -19.26 18.02 4.77
N LEU A 17 -18.67 19.00 4.09
CA LEU A 17 -17.44 18.80 3.31
C LEU A 17 -16.27 18.39 4.19
N ILE A 18 -16.09 18.99 5.37
CA ILE A 18 -15.05 18.56 6.31
C ILE A 18 -15.26 17.10 6.72
N THR A 19 -16.49 16.72 7.07
CA THR A 19 -16.81 15.32 7.41
C THR A 19 -16.50 14.38 6.25
N HIS A 20 -16.87 14.77 5.02
CA HIS A 20 -16.60 13.99 3.82
C HIS A 20 -15.10 13.77 3.59
N PHE A 21 -14.29 14.84 3.60
CA PHE A 21 -12.84 14.71 3.40
C PHE A 21 -12.15 13.99 4.56
N SER A 22 -12.63 14.15 5.79
CA SER A 22 -12.11 13.41 6.95
C SER A 22 -12.38 11.91 6.82
N LEU A 23 -13.54 11.53 6.29
CA LEU A 23 -13.87 10.15 6.01
C LEU A 23 -13.00 9.59 4.87
N LYS A 24 -12.76 10.37 3.81
CA LYS A 24 -11.86 10.00 2.71
C LYS A 24 -10.43 9.75 3.23
N GLU A 25 -9.90 10.66 4.04
CA GLU A 25 -8.58 10.51 4.67
C GLU A 25 -8.52 9.25 5.53
N HIS A 26 -9.55 8.98 6.33
CA HIS A 26 -9.60 7.78 7.17
C HIS A 26 -9.50 6.48 6.36
N TYR A 27 -10.25 6.38 5.25
CA TYR A 27 -10.15 5.20 4.38
C TYR A 27 -8.79 5.09 3.69
N ALA A 28 -8.20 6.22 3.27
CA ALA A 28 -6.85 6.23 2.70
C ALA A 28 -5.79 5.76 3.72
N GLN A 29 -5.93 6.14 4.99
CA GLN A 29 -5.07 5.64 6.07
C GLN A 29 -5.23 4.13 6.31
N ILE A 30 -6.45 3.60 6.22
CA ILE A 30 -6.69 2.15 6.30
C ILE A 30 -6.01 1.43 5.13
N ALA A 31 -6.18 1.95 3.90
CA ALA A 31 -5.54 1.40 2.72
C ALA A 31 -4.00 1.41 2.85
N LEU A 32 -3.42 2.49 3.37
CA LEU A 32 -2.00 2.59 3.66
C LEU A 32 -1.52 1.50 4.64
N ALA A 33 -2.28 1.28 5.72
CA ALA A 33 -1.96 0.25 6.71
C ALA A 33 -2.04 -1.17 6.12
N GLN A 34 -3.02 -1.42 5.25
CA GLN A 34 -3.14 -2.68 4.52
C GLN A 34 -1.94 -2.88 3.58
N LEU A 35 -1.56 -1.84 2.85
CA LEU A 35 -0.41 -1.87 1.93
C LEU A 35 0.90 -2.19 2.67
N HIS A 36 1.16 -1.56 3.82
CA HIS A 36 2.31 -1.89 4.67
C HIS A 36 2.30 -3.34 5.17
N ARG A 37 1.12 -3.91 5.45
CA ARG A 37 1.00 -5.32 5.83
C ARG A 37 1.33 -6.23 4.65
N CYS A 38 0.81 -5.94 3.46
CA CYS A 38 1.11 -6.69 2.24
C CYS A 38 2.60 -6.66 1.93
N TYR A 39 3.24 -5.49 2.00
CA TYR A 39 4.67 -5.34 1.77
C TYR A 39 5.52 -6.23 2.68
N ARG A 40 5.19 -6.28 3.98
CA ARG A 40 5.88 -7.18 4.92
C ARG A 40 5.73 -8.64 4.52
N GLN A 41 4.52 -9.06 4.14
CA GLN A 41 4.26 -10.42 3.69
C GLN A 41 5.05 -10.77 2.41
N GLU A 42 5.14 -9.84 1.47
CA GLU A 42 5.90 -10.04 0.23
C GLU A 42 7.39 -10.17 0.48
N GLN A 43 7.92 -9.41 1.44
CA GLN A 43 9.31 -9.52 1.87
C GLN A 43 9.59 -10.89 2.53
N GLU A 44 8.71 -11.35 3.42
CA GLU A 44 8.81 -12.69 4.01
C GLU A 44 8.76 -13.79 2.93
N ASN A 45 7.84 -13.67 1.98
CA ASN A 45 7.71 -14.63 0.88
C ASN A 45 8.97 -14.67 0.01
N LYS A 46 9.55 -13.50 -0.29
CA LYS A 46 10.82 -13.41 -1.03
C LYS A 46 11.95 -14.12 -0.28
N ASP A 47 12.08 -13.86 1.03
CA ASP A 47 13.14 -14.45 1.85
C ASP A 47 12.99 -15.98 1.95
N GLN A 48 11.76 -16.49 2.06
CA GLN A 48 11.49 -17.93 1.99
C GLN A 48 11.86 -18.54 0.64
N LEU A 49 11.52 -17.88 -0.48
CA LEU A 49 11.89 -18.35 -1.82
C LEU A 49 13.41 -18.41 -2.01
N LEU A 50 14.14 -17.41 -1.50
CA LEU A 50 15.60 -17.39 -1.53
C LEU A 50 16.21 -18.55 -0.75
N LEU A 51 15.68 -18.86 0.44
CA LEU A 51 16.10 -20.02 1.23
C LEU A 51 15.87 -21.33 0.48
N LEU A 52 14.70 -21.50 -0.15
CA LEU A 52 14.38 -22.69 -0.94
C LEU A 52 15.31 -22.84 -2.14
N ILE A 53 15.61 -21.75 -2.85
CA ILE A 53 16.55 -21.75 -3.98
C ILE A 53 17.95 -22.14 -3.51
N SER A 54 18.44 -21.56 -2.41
CA SER A 54 19.76 -21.87 -1.87
C SER A 54 19.85 -23.35 -1.45
N GLY A 55 18.80 -23.89 -0.82
CA GLY A 55 18.72 -25.32 -0.48
C GLY A 55 18.75 -26.23 -1.71
N LEU A 56 18.06 -25.85 -2.80
CA LEU A 56 18.12 -26.58 -4.07
C LEU A 56 19.49 -26.48 -4.74
N GLU A 57 20.14 -25.32 -4.70
CA GLU A 57 21.50 -25.12 -5.23
C GLU A 57 22.49 -26.04 -4.51
N GLN A 58 22.39 -26.14 -3.19
CA GLN A 58 23.21 -27.04 -2.40
C GLN A 58 22.96 -28.51 -2.77
N GLN A 59 21.70 -28.93 -2.92
CA GLN A 59 21.37 -30.30 -3.32
C GLN A 59 21.89 -30.66 -4.71
N ILE A 60 21.81 -29.72 -5.66
CA ILE A 60 22.36 -29.89 -7.01
C ILE A 60 23.88 -29.99 -6.95
N HIS A 61 24.54 -29.13 -6.16
CA HIS A 61 25.99 -29.15 -6.03
C HIS A 61 26.49 -30.44 -5.36
N ASP A 62 25.85 -30.87 -4.28
CA ASP A 62 26.16 -32.14 -3.61
C ASP A 62 25.96 -33.33 -4.57
N PHE A 63 24.99 -33.26 -5.48
CA PHE A 63 24.82 -34.24 -6.53
C PHE A 63 25.99 -34.24 -7.53
N GLU A 64 26.37 -33.08 -8.07
CA GLU A 64 27.49 -32.95 -9.00
C GLU A 64 28.80 -33.47 -8.40
N CYS A 65 28.97 -33.32 -7.08
CA CYS A 65 30.15 -33.82 -6.37
C CYS A 65 30.10 -35.32 -6.00
N ARG A 66 28.91 -35.90 -5.76
CA ARG A 66 28.78 -37.26 -5.21
C ARG A 66 28.16 -38.30 -6.15
N GLY A 67 27.54 -37.88 -7.25
CA GLY A 67 26.91 -38.78 -8.25
C GLY A 67 25.69 -39.56 -7.74
N LEU A 68 25.00 -39.06 -6.70
CA LEU A 68 24.03 -39.82 -5.89
C LEU A 68 22.54 -39.79 -6.32
N LEU A 69 22.18 -39.03 -7.36
CA LEU A 69 20.80 -38.92 -7.91
C LEU A 69 20.72 -39.43 -9.35
N SER A 70 19.55 -39.94 -9.73
CA SER A 70 19.21 -40.19 -11.13
C SER A 70 19.12 -38.88 -11.92
N TYR A 71 19.38 -38.94 -13.22
CA TYR A 71 19.21 -37.79 -14.13
C TYR A 71 17.79 -37.16 -14.03
N THR A 72 16.78 -37.99 -13.77
CA THR A 72 15.40 -37.58 -13.50
C THR A 72 15.27 -36.70 -12.28
N GLU A 73 15.86 -37.09 -11.15
CA GLU A 73 15.79 -36.32 -9.90
C GLU A 73 16.54 -34.99 -10.02
N LEU A 74 17.70 -34.96 -10.69
CA LEU A 74 18.43 -33.71 -10.97
C LEU A 74 17.58 -32.73 -11.79
N ASN A 75 16.88 -33.22 -12.82
CA ASN A 75 16.00 -32.38 -13.63
C ASN A 75 14.79 -31.86 -12.85
N GLU A 76 14.24 -32.63 -11.91
CA GLU A 76 13.19 -32.15 -11.02
C GLU A 76 13.68 -31.02 -10.11
N LEU A 77 14.88 -31.14 -9.54
CA LEU A 77 15.48 -30.07 -8.72
C LEU A 77 15.67 -28.78 -9.54
N ARG A 78 16.23 -28.89 -10.75
CA ARG A 78 16.40 -27.75 -11.67
C ARG A 78 15.06 -27.13 -12.05
N ARG A 79 14.03 -27.94 -12.30
CA ARG A 79 12.67 -27.46 -12.59
C ARG A 79 12.09 -26.69 -11.41
N LYS A 80 12.20 -27.22 -10.19
CA LYS A 80 11.74 -26.54 -8.96
C LYS A 80 12.47 -25.21 -8.77
N GLN A 81 13.79 -25.19 -8.97
CA GLN A 81 14.59 -23.98 -8.87
C GLN A 81 14.14 -22.91 -9.88
N ALA A 82 13.89 -23.30 -11.14
CA ALA A 82 13.40 -22.39 -12.17
C ALA A 82 12.02 -21.80 -11.81
N ILE A 83 11.13 -22.61 -11.24
CA ILE A 83 9.81 -22.14 -10.76
C ILE A 83 9.98 -21.10 -9.65
N TYR A 84 10.81 -21.37 -8.63
CA TYR A 84 11.02 -20.42 -7.53
C TYR A 84 11.68 -19.13 -8.00
N ARG A 85 12.65 -19.20 -8.93
CA ARG A 85 13.25 -18.01 -9.55
C ARG A 85 12.21 -17.18 -10.30
N LYS A 86 11.27 -17.81 -11.00
CA LYS A 86 10.15 -17.11 -11.63
C LYS A 86 9.23 -16.44 -10.59
N GLN A 87 8.90 -17.15 -9.51
CA GLN A 87 8.07 -16.59 -8.44
C GLN A 87 8.70 -15.37 -7.76
N ILE A 88 10.03 -15.29 -7.68
CA ILE A 88 10.74 -14.08 -7.19
C ILE A 88 10.47 -12.88 -8.12
N LEU A 89 10.46 -13.09 -9.44
CA LEU A 89 10.13 -12.01 -10.38
C LEU A 89 8.68 -11.55 -10.18
N ASP A 90 7.75 -12.49 -9.97
CA ASP A 90 6.36 -12.15 -9.68
C ASP A 90 6.21 -11.36 -8.37
N VAL A 91 6.98 -11.71 -7.32
CA VAL A 91 7.03 -10.91 -6.07
C VAL A 91 7.55 -9.50 -6.35
N ARG A 92 8.60 -9.35 -7.18
CA ARG A 92 9.16 -8.05 -7.52
C ARG A 92 8.15 -7.16 -8.24
N VAL A 93 7.40 -7.71 -9.19
CA VAL A 93 6.34 -6.98 -9.90
C VAL A 93 5.29 -6.46 -8.91
N ARG A 94 4.84 -7.28 -7.96
CA ARG A 94 3.87 -6.85 -6.94
C ARG A 94 4.42 -5.76 -6.01
N VAL A 95 5.71 -5.81 -5.67
CA VAL A 95 6.37 -4.75 -4.90
C VAL A 95 6.39 -3.43 -5.69
N ASP A 96 6.71 -3.48 -6.98
CA ASP A 96 6.73 -2.30 -7.84
C ASP A 96 5.32 -1.70 -7.98
N GLU A 97 4.30 -2.53 -8.18
CA GLU A 97 2.88 -2.12 -8.19
C GLU A 97 2.46 -1.49 -6.85
N SER A 98 2.84 -2.11 -5.73
CA SER A 98 2.58 -1.60 -4.38
C SER A 98 3.26 -0.25 -4.14
N SER A 99 4.47 -0.04 -4.67
CA SER A 99 5.16 1.24 -4.59
C SER A 99 4.42 2.36 -5.31
N VAL A 100 3.78 2.05 -6.45
CA VAL A 100 2.94 3.02 -7.17
C VAL A 100 1.68 3.35 -6.36
N GLN A 101 1.01 2.34 -5.82
CA GLN A 101 -0.17 2.51 -4.96
C GLN A 101 0.14 3.33 -3.70
N LEU A 102 1.33 3.14 -3.11
CA LEU A 102 1.78 3.89 -1.94
C LEU A 102 1.82 5.39 -2.24
N SER A 103 2.47 5.78 -3.34
CA SER A 103 2.55 7.19 -3.74
C SER A 103 1.16 7.80 -3.93
N GLN A 104 0.26 7.09 -4.61
CA GLN A 104 -1.12 7.56 -4.83
C GLN A 104 -1.88 7.77 -3.52
N ILE A 105 -1.80 6.83 -2.58
CA ILE A 105 -2.48 6.93 -1.28
C ILE A 105 -1.93 8.11 -0.46
N LEU A 106 -0.60 8.31 -0.47
CA LEU A 106 0.02 9.43 0.21
C LEU A 106 -0.43 10.78 -0.37
N ASP A 107 -0.48 10.89 -1.68
CA ASP A 107 -0.98 12.09 -2.37
C ASP A 107 -2.45 12.35 -1.99
N GLU A 108 -3.31 11.33 -1.98
CA GLU A 108 -4.73 11.46 -1.60
C GLU A 108 -4.93 11.91 -0.14
N ILE A 109 -4.09 11.42 0.78
CA ILE A 109 -4.08 11.85 2.19
C ILE A 109 -3.67 13.32 2.28
N GLU A 110 -2.62 13.72 1.55
CA GLU A 110 -2.14 15.11 1.55
C GLU A 110 -3.20 16.07 0.98
N GLU A 111 -3.83 15.72 -0.14
CA GLU A 111 -4.91 16.49 -0.75
C GLU A 111 -6.12 16.63 0.19
N SER A 112 -6.53 15.53 0.83
CA SER A 112 -7.65 15.55 1.80
C SER A 112 -7.32 16.47 2.98
N ASN A 113 -6.09 16.40 3.49
CA ASN A 113 -5.62 17.29 4.56
C ASN A 113 -5.60 18.76 4.15
N LYS A 114 -5.12 19.08 2.95
CA LYS A 114 -5.17 20.44 2.40
C LYS A 114 -6.62 20.96 2.31
N ALA A 115 -7.54 20.12 1.82
CA ALA A 115 -8.96 20.45 1.72
C ALA A 115 -9.59 20.72 3.10
N ILE A 116 -9.38 19.82 4.07
CA ILE A 116 -9.87 19.95 5.45
C ILE A 116 -9.36 21.26 6.08
N ASN A 117 -8.06 21.53 5.96
CA ASN A 117 -7.46 22.73 6.53
C ASN A 117 -8.00 24.03 5.89
N SER A 118 -8.21 24.03 4.57
CA SER A 118 -8.85 25.15 3.88
C SER A 118 -10.30 25.37 4.35
N LEU A 119 -11.08 24.30 4.49
CA LEU A 119 -12.47 24.37 4.95
C LEU A 119 -12.57 24.81 6.43
N LYS A 120 -11.69 24.32 7.29
CA LYS A 120 -11.58 24.77 8.70
C LYS A 120 -11.32 26.27 8.78
N LYS A 121 -10.40 26.80 7.96
CA LYS A 121 -10.15 28.26 7.87
C LYS A 121 -11.40 29.03 7.44
N LYS A 122 -12.24 28.49 6.54
CA LYS A 122 -13.52 29.12 6.16
C LYS A 122 -14.52 29.14 7.32
N ILE A 123 -14.60 28.08 8.14
CA ILE A 123 -15.44 28.08 9.34
C ILE A 123 -15.03 29.16 10.33
N ILE A 124 -13.73 29.28 10.62
CA ILE A 124 -13.20 30.32 11.51
C ILE A 124 -13.62 31.71 11.03
N LYS A 125 -13.47 31.99 9.72
CA LYS A 125 -13.94 33.25 9.13
C LYS A 125 -15.44 33.48 9.34
N PHE A 126 -16.28 32.47 9.12
CA PHE A 126 -17.72 32.60 9.39
C PHE A 126 -18.03 32.90 10.87
N GLU A 127 -17.26 32.33 11.79
CA GLU A 127 -17.40 32.58 13.23
C GLU A 127 -16.95 33.99 13.62
N GLU A 128 -15.90 34.52 12.99
CA GLU A 128 -15.45 35.91 13.16
C GLU A 128 -16.46 36.91 12.60
N TYR A 129 -17.06 36.64 11.44
CA TYR A 129 -18.11 37.49 10.85
C TYR A 129 -19.39 37.53 11.67
N ASN A 130 -19.78 36.42 12.32
CA ASN A 130 -20.98 36.37 13.18
C ASN A 130 -20.78 37.06 14.55
N LYS A 131 -19.53 37.38 14.94
CA LYS A 131 -19.21 38.09 16.19
C LYS A 131 -19.16 39.62 16.02
N LYS A 132 -19.23 40.13 14.78
CA LYS A 132 -19.31 41.56 14.43
C LYS A 132 -20.74 41.95 14.12
#